data_AF-B2J3V0-F1
#
_entry.id   AF-B2J3V0-F1
#
_cell.length_a   1.000
_cell.length_b   1.000
_cell.length_c   1.000
_cell.angle_alpha   90.00
_cell.angle_beta   90.00
_cell.angle_gamma   90.00
#
_symmetry.space_group_name_H-M   'P 1'
#
loop_
_entity.id
_entity.type
_entity.pdbx_description
1 polymer ?
#
loop_
_entity_poly.entity_id
_entity_poly.type
_entity_poly.pdbx_seq_one_letter_code
_entity_poly.pdbx_strand_id
1 'polypeptide(L)'
;MSWKVDTTQKKAAWSLYVELVTRIAVQLLEVDQGLVREAMNSLYSLFGTTREVLKAAGPDVGASRDSVGGIAIAVLNNGLRPFLAKWHPLLQAWEVRRPVGVSPKEHEQSWSEEATVRSELDKLRVDLEQYAKALATIAGVGE
;
A
#
# COMPACT_ATOMS: atom_id res chain seq x y z
N MET A 1 -22.40 13.74 -28.66
CA MET A 1 -21.14 13.35 -27.97
C MET A 1 -21.50 12.22 -27.00
N SER A 2 -21.30 10.96 -27.41
CA SER A 2 -21.83 9.79 -26.72
C SER A 2 -20.97 9.39 -25.51
N TRP A 3 -21.60 9.36 -24.34
CA TRP A 3 -21.31 8.61 -23.10
C TRP A 3 -20.03 7.73 -23.10
N LYS A 4 -18.86 8.38 -23.05
CA LYS A 4 -17.55 7.76 -22.75
C LYS A 4 -17.10 8.05 -21.32
N VAL A 5 -18.02 8.60 -20.53
CA VAL A 5 -17.80 9.01 -19.15
C VAL A 5 -17.90 7.74 -18.30
N ASP A 6 -16.82 7.44 -17.58
CA ASP A 6 -16.71 6.48 -16.46
C ASP A 6 -16.15 5.07 -16.75
N THR A 7 -16.10 4.55 -17.99
CA THR A 7 -15.57 3.18 -18.21
C THR A 7 -14.07 3.07 -17.93
N THR A 8 -13.27 4.09 -18.28
CA THR A 8 -11.82 4.09 -18.04
C THR A 8 -11.50 4.23 -16.55
N GLN A 9 -12.25 5.07 -15.83
CA GLN A 9 -12.08 5.22 -14.37
C GLN A 9 -12.46 3.92 -13.65
N LYS A 10 -13.58 3.29 -14.01
CA LYS A 10 -13.97 1.96 -13.51
C LYS A 10 -12.90 0.90 -13.70
N LYS A 11 -12.30 0.82 -14.89
CA LYS A 11 -11.22 -0.15 -15.18
C LYS A 11 -9.94 0.13 -14.38
N ALA A 12 -9.55 1.40 -14.25
CA ALA A 12 -8.41 1.79 -13.44
C ALA A 12 -8.67 1.48 -11.95
N ALA A 13 -9.88 1.80 -11.45
CA ALA A 13 -10.29 1.52 -10.09
C ALA A 13 -10.29 0.02 -9.79
N TRP A 14 -10.81 -0.80 -10.70
CA TRP A 14 -10.76 -2.26 -10.61
C TRP A 14 -9.32 -2.78 -10.53
N SER A 15 -8.44 -2.28 -11.40
CA SER A 15 -7.03 -2.70 -11.42
C SER A 15 -6.34 -2.38 -10.09
N LEU A 16 -6.54 -1.16 -9.56
CA LEU A 16 -5.98 -0.77 -8.26
C LEU A 16 -6.62 -1.53 -7.09
N TYR A 17 -7.91 -1.82 -7.18
CA TYR A 17 -8.64 -2.59 -6.17
C TYR A 17 -8.05 -4.00 -6.02
N VAL A 18 -7.91 -4.73 -7.14
CA VAL A 18 -7.33 -6.07 -7.14
C VAL A 18 -5.94 -6.04 -6.52
N GLU A 19 -5.10 -5.09 -6.94
CA GLU A 19 -3.75 -4.92 -6.38
C GLU A 19 -3.75 -4.72 -4.87
N LEU A 20 -4.68 -3.94 -4.31
CA LEU A 20 -4.72 -3.70 -2.88
C LEU A 20 -5.23 -4.91 -2.09
N VAL A 21 -6.32 -5.55 -2.53
CA VAL A 21 -6.98 -6.61 -1.73
C VAL A 21 -6.24 -7.96 -1.77
N THR A 22 -5.36 -8.18 -2.74
CA THR A 22 -4.58 -9.42 -2.86
C THR A 22 -3.20 -9.33 -2.20
N ARG A 23 -2.83 -8.19 -1.62
CA ARG A 23 -1.50 -7.98 -1.04
C ARG A 23 -1.45 -8.31 0.44
N ILE A 24 -0.35 -8.97 0.82
CA ILE A 24 -0.05 -9.32 2.21
C ILE A 24 0.01 -8.09 3.14
N ALA A 25 0.36 -6.91 2.62
CA ALA A 25 0.41 -5.68 3.42
C ALA A 25 -0.98 -5.14 3.83
N VAL A 26 -2.05 -5.61 3.19
CA VAL A 26 -3.43 -5.27 3.54
C VAL A 26 -4.09 -6.39 4.37
N GLN A 27 -3.49 -7.58 4.37
CA GLN A 27 -3.88 -8.67 5.25
C GLN A 27 -3.23 -8.47 6.62
N LEU A 28 -4.02 -8.66 7.68
CA LEU A 28 -3.50 -8.56 9.04
C LEU A 28 -2.40 -9.62 9.22
N LEU A 29 -1.19 -9.16 9.53
CA LEU A 29 -0.17 -10.04 10.07
C LEU A 29 -0.46 -10.18 11.56
N GLU A 30 -0.75 -11.40 12.02
CA GLU A 30 -0.74 -11.70 13.45
C GLU A 30 0.60 -11.25 14.07
N VAL A 31 0.59 -10.91 15.36
CA VAL A 31 1.74 -10.32 16.06
C VAL A 31 3.02 -11.14 15.91
N ASP A 32 2.89 -12.47 15.78
CA ASP A 32 3.99 -13.42 15.62
C ASP A 32 4.30 -13.78 14.16
N GLN A 33 3.48 -13.38 13.19
CA GLN A 33 3.63 -13.74 11.79
C GLN A 33 4.29 -12.66 10.94
N GLY A 34 4.99 -13.13 9.90
CA GLY A 34 5.66 -12.31 8.90
C GLY A 34 6.82 -11.46 9.44
N LEU A 35 7.48 -10.79 8.50
CA LEU A 35 8.52 -9.79 8.76
C LEU A 35 8.00 -8.43 8.34
N VAL A 36 8.34 -7.40 9.12
CA VAL A 36 8.03 -6.01 8.79
C VAL A 36 8.65 -5.65 7.43
N ARG A 37 9.85 -6.18 7.14
CA ARG A 37 10.53 -6.03 5.84
C ARG A 37 9.64 -6.40 4.65
N GLU A 38 8.97 -7.54 4.72
CA GLU A 38 8.14 -8.04 3.61
C GLU A 38 6.87 -7.21 3.43
N ALA A 39 6.24 -6.80 4.55
CA ALA A 39 5.10 -5.89 4.49
C ALA A 39 5.48 -4.55 3.84
N MET A 40 6.62 -3.96 4.25
CA MET A 40 7.13 -2.71 3.70
C MET A 40 7.47 -2.81 2.22
N ASN A 41 8.11 -3.91 1.79
CA ASN A 41 8.42 -4.17 0.39
C ASN A 41 7.13 -4.29 -0.45
N SER A 42 6.12 -5.00 0.06
CA SER A 42 4.80 -5.09 -0.57
C SER A 42 4.17 -3.71 -0.74
N LEU A 43 4.17 -2.86 0.30
CA LEU A 43 3.68 -1.47 0.21
C LEU A 43 4.47 -0.63 -0.79
N TYR A 44 5.81 -0.73 -0.80
CA TYR A 44 6.64 0.03 -1.72
C TYR A 44 6.34 -0.31 -3.19
N SER A 45 6.06 -1.57 -3.50
CA SER A 45 5.74 -2.00 -4.86
C SER A 45 4.41 -1.43 -5.40
N LEU A 46 3.52 -0.92 -4.53
CA LEU A 46 2.31 -0.19 -4.96
C LEU A 46 2.67 1.07 -5.75
N PHE A 47 3.78 1.76 -5.45
CA PHE A 47 4.19 2.94 -6.23
C PHE A 47 4.45 2.61 -7.69
N GLY A 48 5.09 1.47 -7.95
CA GLY A 48 5.34 0.98 -9.31
C GLY A 48 4.04 0.64 -10.00
N THR A 49 3.26 -0.23 -9.38
CA THR A 49 2.02 -0.77 -9.96
C THR A 49 0.97 0.31 -10.21
N THR A 50 0.72 1.20 -9.24
CA THR A 50 -0.19 2.33 -9.41
C THR A 50 0.27 3.24 -10.54
N ARG A 51 1.58 3.50 -10.68
CA ARG A 51 2.09 4.32 -11.79
C ARG A 51 1.81 3.68 -13.14
N GLU A 52 1.96 2.36 -13.26
CA GLU A 52 1.65 1.64 -14.50
C GLU A 52 0.16 1.69 -14.83
N VAL A 53 -0.71 1.43 -13.85
CA VAL A 53 -2.17 1.51 -14.04
C VAL A 53 -2.59 2.90 -14.50
N LEU A 54 -2.10 3.96 -13.85
CA LEU A 54 -2.46 5.33 -14.22
C LEU A 54 -1.91 5.72 -15.60
N LYS A 55 -0.69 5.32 -15.94
CA LYS A 55 -0.12 5.56 -17.29
C LYS A 55 -0.92 4.85 -18.38
N ALA A 56 -1.31 3.60 -18.15
CA ALA A 56 -2.10 2.82 -19.10
C ALA A 56 -3.52 3.39 -19.29
N ALA A 57 -4.11 3.93 -18.21
CA ALA A 57 -5.44 4.53 -18.25
C ALA A 57 -5.48 5.92 -18.90
N GLY A 58 -4.36 6.64 -18.93
CA GLY A 58 -4.23 7.96 -19.55
C GLY A 58 -4.65 9.12 -18.63
N PRO A 59 -4.43 10.38 -19.06
CA PRO A 59 -4.57 11.56 -18.20
C PRO A 59 -6.01 11.79 -17.67
N ASP A 60 -7.02 11.29 -18.38
CA ASP A 60 -8.43 11.47 -18.01
C ASP A 60 -8.78 10.86 -16.64
N VAL A 61 -8.06 9.82 -16.20
CA VAL A 61 -8.27 9.26 -14.85
C VAL A 61 -7.64 10.10 -13.73
N GLY A 62 -6.84 11.11 -14.07
CA GLY A 62 -6.23 12.08 -13.15
C GLY A 62 -6.78 13.50 -13.31
N ALA A 63 -7.95 13.67 -13.95
CA ALA A 63 -8.49 14.98 -14.31
C ALA A 63 -8.85 15.88 -13.11
N SER A 64 -8.99 15.31 -11.91
CA SER A 64 -9.26 16.06 -10.67
C SER A 64 -8.67 15.36 -9.44
N ARG A 65 -8.65 16.04 -8.29
CA ARG A 65 -8.25 15.41 -7.01
C ARG A 65 -9.19 14.28 -6.58
N ASP A 66 -10.46 14.36 -6.96
CA ASP A 66 -11.50 13.38 -6.61
C ASP A 66 -11.61 12.25 -7.64
N SER A 67 -10.83 12.30 -8.73
CA SER A 67 -10.73 11.20 -9.69
C SER A 67 -9.96 10.01 -9.11
N VAL A 68 -10.15 8.81 -9.69
CA VAL A 68 -9.42 7.59 -9.28
C VAL A 68 -7.91 7.83 -9.19
N GLY A 69 -7.33 8.50 -10.19
CA GLY A 69 -5.91 8.83 -10.21
C GLY A 69 -5.51 9.87 -9.17
N GLY A 70 -6.35 10.89 -8.94
CA GLY A 70 -6.15 11.88 -7.88
C GLY A 70 -6.09 11.23 -6.50
N ILE A 71 -7.05 10.36 -6.19
CA ILE A 71 -7.12 9.62 -4.93
C ILE A 71 -5.94 8.66 -4.81
N ALA A 72 -5.60 7.91 -5.87
CA ALA A 72 -4.45 6.99 -5.87
C ALA A 72 -3.13 7.71 -5.55
N ILE A 73 -2.91 8.87 -6.18
CA ILE A 73 -1.72 9.70 -5.93
C ILE A 73 -1.71 10.21 -4.49
N ALA A 74 -2.87 10.61 -3.94
CA ALA A 74 -2.97 11.06 -2.56
C ALA A 74 -2.63 9.93 -1.56
N VAL A 75 -3.13 8.71 -1.77
CA VAL A 75 -2.81 7.55 -0.92
C VAL A 75 -1.32 7.24 -0.94
N LEU A 76 -0.70 7.23 -2.12
CA LEU A 76 0.75 7.01 -2.25
C LEU A 76 1.56 8.08 -1.52
N ASN A 77 1.21 9.36 -1.68
CA ASN A 77 2.04 10.46 -1.18
C ASN A 77 1.77 10.87 0.26
N ASN A 78 0.54 10.71 0.74
CA ASN A 78 0.14 11.11 2.09
C ASN A 78 0.05 9.93 3.06
N GLY A 79 -0.23 8.72 2.56
CA GLY A 79 -0.27 7.49 3.36
C GLY A 79 1.05 6.72 3.31
N LEU A 80 1.36 6.13 2.15
CA LEU A 80 2.51 5.22 2.05
C LEU A 80 3.86 5.93 2.18
N ARG A 81 4.05 7.06 1.50
CA ARG A 81 5.36 7.74 1.44
C ARG A 81 5.88 8.14 2.82
N PRO A 82 5.12 8.78 3.72
CA PRO A 82 5.61 9.14 5.05
C PRO A 82 5.98 7.91 5.89
N PHE A 83 5.13 6.88 5.87
CA PHE A 83 5.40 5.63 6.58
C PHE A 83 6.70 4.97 6.10
N LEU A 84 6.85 4.79 4.79
CA LEU A 84 8.02 4.15 4.20
C LEU A 84 9.28 5.00 4.39
N ALA A 85 9.19 6.32 4.26
CA ALA A 85 10.32 7.23 4.46
C ALA A 85 10.86 7.19 5.89
N LYS A 86 9.98 7.02 6.88
CA LYS A 86 10.37 6.83 8.28
C LYS A 86 11.00 5.45 8.49
N TRP A 87 10.30 4.39 8.10
CA TRP A 87 10.62 3.06 8.61
C TRP A 87 11.68 2.31 7.79
N HIS A 88 11.81 2.56 6.47
CA HIS A 88 12.81 1.85 5.66
C HIS A 88 14.25 2.00 6.18
N PRO A 89 14.74 3.24 6.41
CA PRO A 89 16.11 3.43 6.88
C PRO A 89 16.32 2.89 8.30
N LEU A 90 15.33 3.04 9.19
CA LEU A 90 15.39 2.53 10.57
C LEU A 90 15.50 1.00 10.59
N LEU A 91 14.62 0.32 9.85
CA LEU A 91 14.65 -1.14 9.74
C LEU A 91 15.96 -1.63 9.08
N GLN A 92 16.42 -0.97 8.02
CA GLN A 92 17.68 -1.32 7.38
C GLN A 92 18.87 -1.18 8.34
N ALA A 93 18.94 -0.09 9.10
CA ALA A 93 20.00 0.13 10.08
C ALA A 93 20.00 -0.92 11.21
N TRP A 94 18.83 -1.46 11.55
CA TRP A 94 18.70 -2.56 12.50
C TRP A 94 19.15 -3.89 11.90
N GLU A 95 18.65 -4.24 10.71
CA GLU A 95 18.92 -5.52 10.05
C GLU A 95 20.41 -5.75 9.76
N VAL A 96 21.16 -4.71 9.40
CA VAL A 96 22.60 -4.84 9.12
C VAL A 96 23.44 -5.18 10.36
N ARG A 97 22.86 -5.04 11.57
CA ARG A 97 23.52 -5.37 12.84
C ARG A 97 23.21 -6.78 13.33
N ARG A 98 22.49 -7.57 12.53
CA ARG A 98 22.08 -8.94 12.90
C ARG A 98 23.30 -9.82 13.23
N PRO A 99 23.40 -10.38 14.44
CA PRO A 99 24.48 -11.29 14.80
C PRO A 99 24.45 -12.57 13.95
N VAL A 100 25.63 -13.19 13.79
CA VAL A 100 25.74 -14.49 13.14
C VAL A 100 24.98 -15.54 13.96
N GLY A 101 24.20 -16.38 13.28
CA GLY A 101 23.40 -17.44 13.92
C GLY A 101 22.02 -16.99 14.42
N VAL A 102 21.68 -15.71 14.35
CA VAL A 102 20.34 -15.20 14.70
C VAL A 102 19.46 -15.11 13.45
N SER A 103 18.26 -15.66 13.51
CA SER A 103 17.30 -15.58 12.39
C SER A 103 16.80 -14.14 12.19
N PRO A 104 16.31 -13.77 10.99
CA PRO A 104 15.74 -12.44 10.78
C PRO A 104 14.59 -12.12 11.73
N LYS A 105 13.74 -13.12 12.05
CA LYS A 105 12.58 -12.96 12.91
C LYS A 105 12.98 -12.71 14.36
N GLU A 106 13.90 -13.51 14.92
CA GLU A 106 14.41 -13.30 16.28
C GLU A 106 15.10 -11.93 16.40
N HIS A 107 15.86 -11.54 15.38
CA HIS A 107 16.51 -10.23 15.35
C HIS A 107 15.48 -9.09 15.31
N GLU A 108 14.45 -9.19 14.47
CA GLU A 108 13.34 -8.23 14.42
C GLU A 108 12.62 -8.12 15.76
N GLN A 109 12.31 -9.24 16.41
CA GLN A 109 11.63 -9.27 17.72
C GLN A 109 12.44 -8.61 18.85
N SER A 110 13.77 -8.57 18.71
CA SER A 110 14.64 -7.87 19.68
C SER A 110 14.78 -6.37 19.41
N TRP A 111 14.15 -5.84 18.36
CA TRP A 111 14.20 -4.43 18.02
C TRP A 111 13.25 -3.61 18.89
N SER A 112 13.76 -2.54 19.51
CA SER A 112 12.96 -1.66 20.37
C SER A 112 11.77 -0.99 19.65
N GLU A 113 11.87 -0.80 18.34
CA GLU A 113 10.81 -0.16 17.55
C GLU A 113 9.81 -1.14 16.93
N GLU A 114 10.00 -2.46 17.10
CA GLU A 114 9.20 -3.49 16.43
C GLU A 114 7.69 -3.32 16.69
N ALA A 115 7.31 -3.16 17.95
CA ALA A 115 5.92 -2.95 18.33
C ALA A 115 5.36 -1.65 17.75
N THR A 116 6.18 -0.60 17.71
CA THR A 116 5.80 0.73 17.18
C THR A 116 5.53 0.67 15.68
N VAL A 117 6.44 0.07 14.90
CA VAL A 117 6.27 -0.05 13.45
C VAL A 117 5.09 -0.94 13.10
N ARG A 118 4.84 -2.02 13.85
CA ARG A 118 3.66 -2.88 13.65
C ARG A 118 2.36 -2.14 13.95
N SER A 119 2.32 -1.36 15.02
CA SER A 119 1.14 -0.52 15.32
C SER A 119 0.87 0.53 14.25
N GLU A 120 1.91 1.19 13.74
CA GLU A 120 1.76 2.17 12.65
C GLU A 120 1.39 1.50 11.32
N LEU A 121 1.90 0.30 11.05
CA LEU A 121 1.53 -0.50 9.89
C LEU A 121 0.05 -0.89 9.94
N ASP A 122 -0.46 -1.29 11.10
CA ASP A 122 -1.88 -1.63 11.26
C ASP A 122 -2.80 -0.42 11.08
N LYS A 123 -2.41 0.76 11.58
CA LYS A 123 -3.14 2.02 11.29
C LYS A 123 -3.20 2.31 9.79
N LEU A 124 -2.05 2.20 9.12
CA LEU A 124 -1.98 2.38 7.67
C LEU A 124 -2.84 1.35 6.91
N ARG A 125 -2.88 0.10 7.39
CA ARG A 125 -3.73 -0.96 6.83
C ARG A 125 -5.21 -0.58 6.87
N VAL A 126 -5.70 -0.05 7.99
CA VAL A 126 -7.09 0.43 8.13
C VAL A 126 -7.42 1.54 7.12
N ASP A 127 -6.48 2.45 6.85
CA ASP A 127 -6.66 3.49 5.83
C ASP A 127 -6.67 2.91 4.41
N LEU A 128 -5.82 1.92 4.13
CA LEU A 128 -5.77 1.22 2.84
C LEU A 128 -7.03 0.38 2.59
N GLU A 129 -7.62 -0.21 3.62
CA GLU A 129 -8.91 -0.90 3.52
C GLU A 129 -10.05 0.05 3.13
N GLN A 130 -10.09 1.25 3.71
CA GLN A 130 -11.07 2.27 3.32
C GLN A 130 -10.87 2.68 1.86
N TYR A 131 -9.61 2.80 1.42
CA TYR A 131 -9.30 3.09 0.02
C TYR A 131 -9.73 1.95 -0.92
N ALA A 132 -9.48 0.69 -0.54
CA ALA A 132 -9.93 -0.47 -1.32
C ALA A 132 -11.47 -0.48 -1.46
N LYS A 133 -12.21 -0.17 -0.39
CA LYS A 133 -13.67 -0.03 -0.44
C LYS A 133 -14.11 1.08 -1.42
N ALA A 134 -13.47 2.25 -1.37
CA ALA A 134 -13.77 3.34 -2.31
C ALA A 134 -13.50 2.93 -3.78
N LEU A 135 -12.41 2.22 -4.04
CA LEU A 135 -12.10 1.70 -5.37
C LEU A 135 -13.13 0.66 -5.83
N ALA A 136 -13.58 -0.23 -4.94
CA ALA A 136 -14.62 -1.21 -5.24
C ALA A 136 -15.94 -0.53 -5.64
N THR A 137 -16.33 0.54 -4.94
CA THR A 137 -17.50 1.35 -5.28
C THR A 137 -17.35 2.02 -6.65
N ILE A 138 -16.20 2.65 -6.93
CA ILE A 138 -15.97 3.29 -8.23
C ILE A 138 -15.96 2.25 -9.35
N ALA A 139 -15.36 1.08 -9.12
CA ALA A 139 -15.34 -0.03 -10.07
C ALA A 139 -16.70 -0.71 -10.28
N GLY A 140 -17.67 -0.48 -9.38
CA GLY A 140 -18.99 -1.11 -9.43
C GLY A 140 -19.00 -2.58 -9.00
N VAL A 141 -18.09 -2.97 -8.10
CA VAL A 141 -17.93 -4.36 -7.60
C VAL A 141 -18.18 -4.49 -6.10
N GLY A 142 -18.56 -3.41 -5.41
CA GLY A 142 -19.01 -3.45 -4.02
C GLY A 142 -20.51 -3.69 -3.94
N GLU A 143 -20.95 -4.54 -3.01
CA GLU A 143 -22.35 -4.65 -2.57
C GLU A 143 -22.87 -3.33 -1.97
#